data_AF-A0A923QJ92-F1
#
_entry.id   AF-A0A923QJ92-F1
#
_cell.length_a   1.000
_cell.length_b   1.000
_cell.length_c   1.000
_cell.angle_alpha   90.00
_cell.angle_beta   90.00
_cell.angle_gamma   90.00
#
_symmetry.space_group_name_H-M   'P 1'
#
loop_
_entity.id
_entity.type
_entity.pdbx_description
1 polymer ?
#
loop_
_entity_poly.entity_id
_entity_poly.type
_entity_poly.pdbx_seq_one_letter_code
_entity_poly.pdbx_strand_id
1 'polypeptide(L)'
;MNYKNEILSSWHYRFLHDTLVIVTWRKNKNGDTLFKSINSYSNSMRIVIKDSFFNRMDHPKTYETHTYTDIGKISNDAFYGSKEKLFYRYEYDYFENGKKKETRYFNHKNKLKFKYAYRFDLKGEV
;
A
#
# COMPACT_ATOMS: atom_id res chain seq x y z
N MET A 1 35.84 -7.83 -0.16
CA MET A 1 35.08 -9.06 0.16
C MET A 1 33.70 -8.94 -0.51
N ASN A 2 33.51 -9.60 -1.65
CA ASN A 2 32.29 -9.48 -2.47
C ASN A 2 31.18 -10.38 -1.89
N TYR A 3 30.24 -9.81 -1.14
CA TYR A 3 29.04 -10.53 -0.74
C TYR A 3 28.02 -10.51 -1.90
N LYS A 4 28.18 -11.42 -2.86
CA LYS A 4 27.03 -11.86 -3.67
C LYS A 4 26.11 -12.64 -2.73
N ASN A 5 25.31 -11.91 -1.94
CA ASN A 5 24.23 -12.50 -1.16
C ASN A 5 23.15 -12.91 -2.15
N GLU A 6 23.10 -14.20 -2.50
CA GLU A 6 21.96 -14.76 -3.22
C GLU A 6 20.71 -14.57 -2.37
N ILE A 7 19.78 -13.79 -2.90
CA ILE A 7 18.46 -13.56 -2.29
C ILE A 7 17.51 -14.56 -2.95
N LEU A 8 17.08 -15.55 -2.18
CA LEU A 8 16.04 -16.46 -2.62
C LEU A 8 14.68 -15.81 -2.37
N SER A 9 13.88 -15.66 -3.43
CA SER A 9 12.52 -15.13 -3.35
C SER A 9 11.52 -16.24 -3.64
N SER A 10 10.50 -16.37 -2.80
CA SER A 10 9.37 -17.27 -3.03
C SER A 10 8.06 -16.55 -2.76
N TRP A 11 6.99 -17.04 -3.37
CA TRP A 11 5.64 -16.54 -3.15
C TRP A 11 4.66 -17.70 -3.04
N HIS A 12 3.58 -17.46 -2.32
CA HIS A 12 2.48 -18.38 -2.15
C HIS A 12 1.20 -17.55 -2.17
N TYR A 13 0.12 -18.12 -2.71
CA TYR A 13 -1.16 -17.45 -2.73
C TYR A 13 -2.26 -18.40 -2.27
N ARG A 14 -3.30 -17.82 -1.68
CA ARG A 14 -4.53 -18.52 -1.34
C ARG A 14 -5.70 -17.57 -1.45
N PHE A 15 -6.88 -18.13 -1.70
CA PHE A 15 -8.13 -17.40 -1.53
C PHE A 15 -8.66 -17.66 -0.12
N LEU A 16 -9.06 -16.58 0.57
CA LEU A 16 -9.82 -16.62 1.81
C LEU A 16 -11.16 -15.96 1.53
N HIS A 17 -12.21 -16.77 1.37
CA HIS A 17 -13.50 -16.30 0.84
C HIS A 17 -13.31 -15.56 -0.49
N ASP A 18 -13.61 -14.27 -0.51
CA ASP A 18 -13.54 -13.37 -1.66
C ASP A 18 -12.19 -12.61 -1.72
N THR A 19 -11.22 -12.94 -0.86
CA THR A 19 -9.96 -12.22 -0.76
C THR A 19 -8.80 -13.06 -1.27
N LEU A 20 -8.10 -12.58 -2.30
CA LEU A 20 -6.80 -13.13 -2.73
C LEU A 20 -5.72 -12.65 -1.78
N VAL A 21 -5.00 -13.58 -1.16
CA VAL A 21 -3.86 -13.28 -0.29
C VAL A 21 -2.60 -13.81 -0.95
N ILE A 22 -1.62 -12.94 -1.20
CA ILE A 22 -0.30 -13.26 -1.72
C ILE A 22 0.73 -13.00 -0.63
N VAL A 23 1.45 -14.05 -0.23
CA VAL A 23 2.57 -13.95 0.69
C VAL A 23 3.86 -14.09 -0.08
N THR A 24 4.77 -13.14 0.09
CA THR A 24 6.10 -13.13 -0.52
C THR A 24 7.16 -13.18 0.56
N TRP A 25 8.16 -14.04 0.42
CA TRP A 25 9.31 -14.13 1.30
C TRP A 25 10.58 -13.82 0.53
N ARG A 26 11.51 -13.09 1.16
CA ARG A 26 12.91 -13.04 0.75
C ARG A 26 13.76 -13.63 1.86
N LYS A 27 14.57 -14.62 1.51
CA LYS A 27 15.46 -15.31 2.44
C LYS A 27 16.92 -15.09 2.04
N ASN A 28 17.80 -15.06 3.03
CA ASN A 28 19.23 -15.15 2.77
C ASN A 28 19.60 -16.61 2.40
N LYS A 29 20.86 -16.83 1.99
CA LYS A 29 21.40 -18.16 1.67
C LYS A 29 21.32 -19.19 2.83
N ASN A 30 21.22 -18.72 4.07
CA ASN A 30 21.10 -19.57 5.26
C ASN A 30 19.64 -19.96 5.55
N GLY A 31 18.68 -19.49 4.73
CA GLY A 31 17.26 -19.72 4.91
C GLY A 31 16.57 -18.76 5.89
N ASP A 32 17.29 -17.78 6.47
CA ASP A 32 16.67 -16.78 7.32
C ASP A 32 15.80 -15.82 6.51
N THR A 33 14.57 -15.60 6.99
CA THR A 33 13.67 -14.61 6.41
C THR A 33 14.20 -13.20 6.66
N LEU A 34 14.58 -12.52 5.58
CA LEU A 34 14.95 -11.10 5.57
C LEU A 34 13.72 -10.21 5.47
N PHE A 35 12.73 -10.65 4.70
CA PHE A 35 11.53 -9.89 4.39
C PHE A 35 10.35 -10.84 4.18
N LYS A 36 9.18 -10.46 4.69
CA LYS A 36 7.91 -11.10 4.39
C LYS A 36 6.90 -10.01 4.06
N SER A 37 6.17 -10.14 2.97
CA SER A 37 5.04 -9.26 2.65
C SER A 37 3.80 -10.10 2.46
N ILE A 38 2.68 -9.60 2.97
CA ILE A 38 1.35 -10.16 2.74
C ILE A 38 0.55 -9.08 2.02
N ASN A 39 0.04 -9.41 0.85
CA ASN A 39 -0.80 -8.52 0.05
C ASN A 39 -2.17 -9.18 -0.05
N SER A 40 -3.21 -8.49 0.42
CA SER A 40 -4.57 -8.97 0.43
C SER A 40 -5.42 -8.11 -0.50
N TYR A 41 -6.13 -8.74 -1.42
CA TYR A 41 -6.97 -8.11 -2.45
C TYR A 41 -8.40 -8.67 -2.32
N SER A 42 -9.35 -7.86 -1.85
CA SER A 42 -10.78 -8.26 -1.83
C SER A 42 -11.37 -8.24 -3.24
N ASN A 43 -12.30 -9.14 -3.54
CA ASN A 43 -13.05 -9.25 -4.81
C ASN A 43 -13.87 -8.01 -5.14
N SER A 44 -14.17 -7.18 -4.14
CA SER A 44 -14.75 -5.84 -4.36
C SER A 44 -13.77 -4.86 -5.02
N MET A 45 -12.48 -5.24 -5.14
CA MET A 45 -11.34 -4.44 -5.62
C MET A 45 -11.20 -3.07 -4.95
N ARG A 46 -11.92 -2.82 -3.85
CA ARG A 46 -12.02 -1.51 -3.19
C ARG A 46 -11.11 -1.36 -1.99
N ILE A 47 -10.51 -2.43 -1.49
CA ILE A 47 -9.53 -2.38 -0.39
C ILE A 47 -8.38 -3.33 -0.69
N VAL A 48 -7.17 -2.78 -0.83
CA VAL A 48 -5.92 -3.52 -0.83
C VAL A 48 -5.23 -3.28 0.50
N ILE A 49 -4.97 -4.34 1.25
CA ILE A 49 -4.17 -4.28 2.47
C ILE A 49 -2.81 -4.87 2.13
N LYS A 50 -1.78 -4.06 2.26
CA LYS A 50 -0.39 -4.47 2.10
C LYS A 50 0.29 -4.44 3.45
N ASP A 51 0.43 -5.61 4.05
CA ASP A 51 1.22 -5.79 5.25
C ASP A 51 2.67 -6.06 4.86
N SER A 52 3.59 -5.23 5.35
CA SER A 52 5.03 -5.39 5.08
C SER A 52 5.77 -5.66 6.39
N PHE A 53 6.31 -6.87 6.51
CA PHE A 53 7.06 -7.33 7.67
C PHE A 53 8.56 -7.19 7.39
N PHE A 54 9.20 -6.30 8.13
CA PHE A 54 10.64 -6.14 8.18
C PHE A 54 11.09 -6.60 9.57
N ASN A 55 11.65 -7.82 9.66
CA ASN A 55 12.15 -8.53 10.85
C ASN A 55 11.28 -9.72 11.31
N ARG A 56 11.96 -10.75 11.82
CA ARG A 56 11.60 -12.05 12.40
C ARG A 56 10.42 -12.12 13.38
N MET A 57 9.67 -11.05 13.62
CA MET A 57 8.56 -11.07 14.57
C MET A 57 7.22 -11.11 13.84
N ASP A 58 6.32 -11.97 14.30
CA ASP A 58 4.97 -12.20 13.75
C ASP A 58 4.03 -10.96 13.83
N HIS A 59 4.56 -9.79 14.16
CA HIS A 59 3.83 -8.53 14.18
C HIS A 59 4.24 -7.63 13.00
N PRO A 60 3.29 -7.14 12.19
CA PRO A 60 3.61 -6.21 11.11
C PRO A 60 4.22 -4.94 11.72
N LYS A 61 5.44 -4.62 11.29
CA LYS A 61 6.11 -3.39 11.68
C LYS A 61 5.41 -2.17 11.07
N THR A 62 4.87 -2.36 9.87
CA THR A 62 4.17 -1.34 9.08
C THR A 62 3.18 -2.02 8.15
N TYR A 63 2.05 -1.38 7.87
CA TYR A 63 1.17 -1.78 6.78
C TYR A 63 0.59 -0.56 6.09
N GLU A 64 0.15 -0.77 4.87
CA GLU A 64 -0.38 0.24 3.97
C GLU A 64 -1.76 -0.24 3.49
N THR A 65 -2.74 0.65 3.50
CA THR A 65 -4.07 0.35 2.97
C THR A 65 -4.36 1.28 1.82
N HIS A 66 -4.90 0.72 0.74
CA HIS A 66 -5.39 1.49 -0.38
C HIS A 66 -6.88 1.23 -0.53
N THR A 67 -7.67 2.28 -0.73
CA THR A 67 -9.04 2.15 -1.21
C THR A 67 -9.17 2.72 -2.61
N TYR A 68 -10.09 2.15 -3.40
CA TYR A 68 -10.26 2.50 -4.80
C TYR A 68 -11.67 3.04 -5.06
N THR A 69 -11.76 4.02 -5.96
CA THR A 69 -13.00 4.51 -6.55
C THR A 69 -13.61 3.47 -7.49
N ASP A 70 -14.83 3.72 -7.91
CA ASP A 70 -15.60 2.87 -8.84
C ASP A 70 -14.95 2.78 -10.24
N ILE A 71 -14.11 3.76 -10.58
CA ILE A 71 -13.33 3.79 -11.82
C ILE A 71 -11.92 3.18 -11.64
N GLY A 72 -11.67 2.51 -10.52
CA GLY A 72 -10.40 1.80 -10.24
C GLY A 72 -9.21 2.71 -9.91
N LYS A 73 -9.44 3.96 -9.48
CA LYS A 73 -8.37 4.88 -9.03
C LYS A 73 -8.27 4.87 -7.51
N ILE A 74 -7.08 5.04 -6.95
CA ILE A 74 -6.90 5.06 -5.48
C ILE A 74 -7.61 6.30 -4.90
N SER A 75 -8.64 6.13 -4.08
CA SER A 75 -9.30 7.21 -3.33
C SER A 75 -8.65 7.50 -1.98
N ASN A 76 -8.07 6.49 -1.34
CA ASN A 76 -7.37 6.65 -0.07
C ASN A 76 -6.11 5.80 -0.06
N ASP A 77 -5.05 6.35 0.52
CA ASP A 77 -3.80 5.66 0.77
C ASP A 77 -3.35 5.97 2.20
N ALA A 78 -3.28 4.97 3.07
CA ALA A 78 -2.98 5.17 4.49
C ALA A 78 -1.84 4.27 4.93
N PHE A 79 -0.84 4.88 5.56
CA PHE A 79 0.32 4.19 6.10
C PHE A 79 0.24 4.12 7.61
N TYR A 80 0.38 2.91 8.13
CA TYR A 80 0.32 2.59 9.54
C TYR A 80 1.64 1.96 9.96
N GLY A 81 2.11 2.28 11.17
CA GLY A 81 3.25 1.62 11.77
C GLY A 81 2.83 0.57 12.77
N SER A 82 3.75 0.29 13.69
CA SER A 82 3.54 -0.73 14.72
C SER A 82 2.26 -0.48 15.52
N LYS A 83 1.54 -1.57 15.84
CA LYS A 83 0.28 -1.51 16.60
C LYS A 83 -0.81 -0.66 15.91
N GLU A 84 -0.84 -0.68 14.58
CA GLU A 84 -1.92 -0.06 13.79
C GLU A 84 -2.05 1.46 13.98
N LYS A 85 -0.98 2.11 14.44
CA LYS A 85 -0.97 3.56 14.57
C LYS A 85 -0.80 4.20 13.20
N LEU A 86 -1.74 5.04 12.82
CA LEU A 86 -1.66 5.87 11.61
C LEU A 86 -0.39 6.73 11.67
N PHE A 87 0.43 6.69 10.62
CA PHE A 87 1.56 7.58 10.43
C PHE A 87 1.17 8.77 9.55
N TYR A 88 0.49 8.50 8.43
CA TYR A 88 -0.10 9.49 7.55
C TYR A 88 -1.12 8.83 6.63
N ARG A 89 -1.95 9.64 5.98
CA ARG A 89 -2.76 9.19 4.85
C ARG A 89 -2.97 10.29 3.81
N TYR A 90 -3.21 9.87 2.59
CA TYR A 90 -3.67 10.69 1.49
C TYR A 90 -5.12 10.35 1.14
N GLU A 91 -5.90 11.36 0.78
CA GLU A 91 -7.15 11.20 0.06
C GLU A 91 -7.00 11.84 -1.32
N TYR A 92 -7.56 11.19 -2.33
CA TYR A 92 -7.52 11.65 -3.71
C TYR A 92 -8.93 11.77 -4.26
N ASP A 93 -9.23 12.94 -4.83
CA ASP A 93 -10.44 13.16 -5.61
C ASP A 93 -10.07 13.26 -7.08
N TYR A 94 -10.98 12.82 -7.93
CA TYR A 94 -10.79 12.78 -9.37
C TYR A 94 -11.92 13.53 -10.09
N PHE A 95 -11.60 14.06 -11.27
CA PHE A 95 -12.60 14.50 -12.23
C PHE A 95 -13.25 13.29 -12.91
N GLU A 96 -14.37 13.50 -13.61
CA GLU A 96 -15.07 12.44 -14.35
C GLU A 96 -14.20 11.76 -15.40
N ASN A 97 -13.26 12.50 -16.01
CA ASN A 97 -12.27 11.95 -16.94
C ASN A 97 -11.14 11.13 -16.26
N GLY A 98 -11.22 10.92 -14.94
CA GLY A 98 -10.27 10.13 -14.17
C GLY A 98 -8.95 10.84 -13.82
N LYS A 99 -8.79 12.13 -14.16
CA LYS A 99 -7.62 12.92 -13.75
C LYS A 99 -7.75 13.40 -12.31
N LYS A 100 -6.61 13.55 -11.60
CA LYS A 100 -6.61 14.02 -10.20
C LYS A 100 -7.16 15.44 -10.12
N LYS A 101 -8.18 15.63 -9.30
CA LYS A 101 -8.79 16.91 -8.95
C LYS A 101 -8.18 17.49 -7.69
N GLU A 102 -7.96 16.64 -6.70
CA GLU A 102 -7.44 17.07 -5.40
C GLU A 102 -6.64 15.96 -4.73
N THR A 103 -5.57 16.33 -4.02
CA THR A 103 -4.86 15.47 -3.08
C THR A 103 -4.88 16.13 -1.70
N ARG A 104 -5.36 15.42 -0.69
CA ARG A 104 -5.38 15.87 0.71
C ARG A 104 -4.44 15.00 1.53
N TYR A 105 -3.51 15.61 2.25
CA TYR A 105 -2.58 14.91 3.15
C TYR A 105 -2.95 15.13 4.61
N PHE A 106 -3.05 14.03 5.36
CA PHE A 106 -3.35 13.99 6.78
C PHE A 106 -2.18 13.39 7.54
N ASN A 107 -1.85 13.96 8.70
CA ASN A 107 -0.78 13.47 9.55
C ASN A 107 -1.22 12.27 10.43
N HIS A 108 -0.32 11.78 11.28
CA HIS A 108 -0.57 10.69 12.26
C HIS A 108 -1.72 10.95 13.25
N LYS A 109 -2.14 12.21 13.44
CA LYS A 109 -3.30 12.58 14.28
C LYS A 109 -4.58 12.70 13.45
N ASN A 110 -4.55 12.23 12.20
CA ASN A 110 -5.60 12.39 11.22
C ASN A 110 -6.03 13.85 10.98
N LYS A 111 -5.10 14.80 11.12
CA LYS A 111 -5.36 16.22 10.85
C LYS A 111 -4.86 16.57 9.45
N LEU A 112 -5.70 17.21 8.65
CA LEU A 112 -5.34 17.76 7.34
C LEU A 112 -4.18 18.75 7.50
N LYS A 113 -3.11 18.60 6.71
CA LYS A 113 -1.95 19.49 6.70
C LYS A 113 -1.74 20.16 5.36
N PHE A 114 -1.93 19.43 4.28
CA PHE A 114 -1.77 19.95 2.93
C PHE A 114 -2.96 19.56 2.07
N LYS A 115 -3.32 20.46 1.16
CA LYS A 115 -4.33 20.26 0.13
C LYS A 115 -3.76 20.80 -1.17
N TYR A 116 -3.65 19.93 -2.17
CA TYR A 116 -3.21 20.26 -3.52
C TYR A 116 -4.42 20.14 -4.42
N ALA A 117 -4.89 21.27 -4.97
CA ALA A 117 -5.98 21.30 -5.93
C ALA A 117 -5.40 21.46 -7.34
N TYR A 118 -5.83 20.63 -8.27
CA TYR A 118 -5.37 20.64 -9.64
C TYR A 118 -6.45 21.21 -10.54
N ARG A 119 -6.04 22.06 -11.49
CA ARG A 119 -6.89 22.56 -12.57
C ARG A 119 -6.26 22.12 -13.88
N PHE A 120 -7.12 21.84 -14.85
CA PHE A 120 -6.70 21.53 -16.20
C PHE A 120 -7.20 22.65 -17.10
N ASP A 121 -6.41 23.02 -18.09
CA ASP A 121 -6.91 23.84 -19.19
C ASP A 121 -7.83 23.01 -20.10
N LEU A 122 -8.48 23.67 -21.07
CA LEU A 122 -9.39 23.01 -22.02
C LEU A 122 -8.71 21.96 -22.91
N LYS A 123 -7.37 21.92 -22.93
CA LYS A 123 -6.56 20.91 -23.66
C LYS A 123 -6.18 19.73 -22.75
N GLY A 124 -6.42 19.83 -21.46
CA GLY A 124 -6.21 18.77 -20.49
C GLY A 124 -4.78 18.66 -19.97
N GLU A 125 -3.94 19.69 -20.15
CA GLU A 125 -2.58 19.71 -19.58
C GLU A 125 -2.58 20.28 -18.16
N VAL A 126 -1.53 19.92 -17.38
CA VAL A 126 -1.30 20.36 -15.99
C VAL A 126 -0.38 21.56 -15.98
#